data_AF-A0A090GV42-F1
#
_entry.id   AF-A0A090GV42-F1
#
_cell.length_a   1.000
_cell.length_b   1.000
_cell.length_c   1.000
_cell.angle_alpha   90.00
_cell.angle_beta   90.00
_cell.angle_gamma   90.00
#
_symmetry.space_group_name_H-M   'P 1'
#
loop_
_entity.id
_entity.type
_entity.pdbx_description
1 polymer ?
#
loop_
_entity_poly.entity_id
_entity_poly.type
_entity_poly.pdbx_seq_one_letter_code
_entity_poly.pdbx_strand_id
1 'polypeptide(L)'
;MPQWTFVALDYERWGGGNEVFVPSADTVSVNSIKIVRTPDEERQNFFQDKLVAIAWHLGTHQVLVFVDFNGEERRMDWDCIGHALASSFLGPLQDGPEGYLTCVAISSLMPSAGKIDARPSISFEDHVAYTDAPLQPILRQLRQQIFQIDDCLREGEAVTPAQRIAYRVPGASRGFMEIKVQRSAILVRLIDTELADPRGAKHRIPDSHGWAVKNEFRIAGHDDAEYVMPFIRAAWRLASAQR
;
A
#
# COMPACT_ATOMS: atom_id res chain seq x y z
N MET A 1 -7.56 -0.83 -26.05
CA MET A 1 -7.81 -1.61 -24.82
C MET A 1 -7.21 -0.81 -23.69
N PRO A 2 -7.84 -0.73 -22.51
CA PRO A 2 -7.31 0.05 -21.41
C PRO A 2 -5.92 -0.46 -20.99
N GLN A 3 -5.06 0.47 -20.57
CA GLN A 3 -3.77 0.12 -19.98
C GLN A 3 -3.96 -0.21 -18.50
N TRP A 4 -3.55 -1.41 -18.10
CA TRP A 4 -3.59 -1.86 -16.71
C TRP A 4 -2.36 -1.39 -15.94
N THR A 5 -2.60 -0.93 -14.71
CA THR A 5 -1.54 -0.49 -13.82
C THR A 5 -1.31 -1.52 -12.75
N PHE A 6 -0.15 -2.15 -12.79
CA PHE A 6 0.22 -3.10 -11.77
C PHE A 6 0.40 -2.41 -10.41
N VAL A 7 -0.32 -2.93 -9.41
CA VAL A 7 -0.23 -2.49 -8.01
C VAL A 7 0.00 -3.73 -7.16
N ALA A 8 1.11 -3.76 -6.41
CA ALA A 8 1.46 -4.87 -5.53
C ALA A 8 0.65 -4.84 -4.21
N LEU A 9 -0.67 -4.79 -4.34
CA LEU A 9 -1.64 -4.87 -3.26
C LEU A 9 -2.59 -6.03 -3.57
N ASP A 10 -2.97 -6.78 -2.54
CA ASP A 10 -4.04 -7.75 -2.68
C ASP A 10 -5.39 -7.00 -2.73
N TYR A 11 -6.26 -7.35 -3.68
CA TYR A 11 -7.61 -6.80 -3.69
C TYR A 11 -8.43 -7.44 -2.57
N GLU A 12 -8.73 -6.67 -1.53
CA GLU A 12 -9.73 -7.05 -0.54
C GLU A 12 -11.11 -6.74 -1.12
N ARG A 13 -11.98 -7.75 -1.13
CA ARG A 13 -13.36 -7.61 -1.61
C ARG A 13 -14.20 -6.80 -0.63
N TRP A 14 -15.15 -6.03 -1.15
CA TRP A 14 -16.09 -5.25 -0.33
C TRP A 14 -17.01 -6.14 0.50
N GLY A 15 -17.54 -7.22 -0.08
CA GLY A 15 -18.40 -8.19 0.63
C GLY A 15 -19.84 -7.74 0.90
N GLY A 16 -20.15 -6.44 0.81
CA GLY A 16 -21.50 -5.89 1.00
C GLY A 16 -22.40 -5.83 -0.25
N GLY A 17 -22.01 -6.49 -1.35
CA GLY A 17 -22.77 -6.47 -2.61
C GLY A 17 -21.91 -6.05 -3.80
N ASN A 18 -22.30 -4.98 -4.50
CA ASN A 18 -21.57 -4.48 -5.66
C ASN A 18 -20.14 -4.05 -5.27
N GLU A 19 -19.14 -4.66 -5.90
CA GLU A 19 -17.73 -4.35 -5.65
C GLU A 19 -17.39 -2.90 -6.02
N VAL A 20 -16.35 -2.36 -5.39
CA VAL A 20 -15.84 -1.00 -5.64
C VAL A 20 -14.76 -0.97 -6.75
N PHE A 21 -14.14 -2.11 -7.00
CA PHE A 21 -13.33 -2.39 -8.19
C PHE A 21 -13.88 -3.64 -8.88
N VAL A 22 -14.36 -3.50 -10.11
CA VAL A 22 -15.06 -4.55 -10.86
C VAL A 22 -14.14 -5.19 -11.91
N PRO A 23 -14.23 -6.52 -12.14
CA PRO A 23 -13.44 -7.21 -13.16
C PRO A 23 -14.01 -6.94 -14.56
N SER A 24 -13.71 -5.77 -15.11
CA SER A 24 -14.21 -5.32 -16.42
C SER A 24 -13.18 -4.44 -17.11
N ALA A 25 -13.05 -4.62 -18.43
CA ALA A 25 -12.23 -3.79 -19.31
C ALA A 25 -13.04 -2.68 -20.00
N ASP A 26 -14.31 -2.50 -19.62
CA ASP A 26 -15.17 -1.46 -20.20
C ASP A 26 -14.59 -0.09 -19.88
N THR A 27 -14.70 0.81 -20.84
CA THR A 27 -14.26 2.20 -20.72
C THR A 27 -15.47 3.12 -20.56
N VAL A 28 -15.23 4.31 -20.02
CA VAL A 28 -16.28 5.33 -19.85
C VAL A 28 -15.71 6.70 -20.11
N SER A 29 -16.42 7.52 -20.89
CA SER A 29 -16.10 8.95 -20.99
C SER A 29 -16.58 9.67 -19.73
N VAL A 30 -15.84 10.68 -19.30
CA VAL A 30 -16.20 11.56 -18.17
C VAL A 30 -17.63 12.09 -18.29
N ASN A 31 -18.08 12.42 -19.50
CA ASN A 31 -19.43 12.94 -19.74
C ASN A 31 -20.55 11.94 -19.44
N SER A 32 -20.22 10.65 -19.36
CA SER A 32 -21.16 9.57 -19.03
C SER A 32 -21.19 9.22 -17.54
N ILE A 33 -20.27 9.76 -16.73
CA ILE A 33 -20.25 9.55 -15.28
C ILE A 33 -21.40 10.32 -14.64
N LYS A 34 -22.28 9.60 -13.95
CA LYS A 34 -23.40 10.19 -13.20
C LYS A 34 -22.92 10.61 -11.82
N ILE A 35 -23.08 11.90 -11.49
CA ILE A 35 -22.83 12.41 -10.14
C ILE A 35 -24.07 12.11 -9.28
N VAL A 36 -23.98 11.10 -8.42
CA VAL A 36 -25.05 10.68 -7.51
C VAL A 36 -24.75 11.18 -6.10
N ARG A 37 -25.73 11.82 -5.45
CA ARG A 37 -25.53 12.52 -4.16
C ARG A 37 -25.74 11.67 -2.91
N THR A 38 -26.39 10.52 -3.02
CA THR A 38 -26.70 9.67 -1.85
C THR A 38 -25.92 8.36 -1.97
N PRO A 39 -24.64 8.33 -1.54
CA PRO A 39 -23.85 7.11 -1.54
C PRO A 39 -24.33 6.14 -0.46
N ASP A 40 -24.12 4.85 -0.71
CA ASP A 40 -23.86 3.90 0.38
C ASP A 40 -22.54 4.34 1.03
N GLU A 41 -22.63 4.92 2.23
CA GLU A 41 -21.49 5.51 2.93
C GLU A 41 -20.39 4.50 3.22
N GLU A 42 -20.74 3.26 3.60
CA GLU A 42 -19.73 2.27 3.94
C GLU A 42 -18.99 1.79 2.69
N ARG A 43 -19.72 1.53 1.60
CA ARG A 43 -19.13 1.17 0.30
C ARG A 43 -18.25 2.30 -0.22
N GLN A 44 -18.70 3.54 -0.09
CA GLN A 44 -17.95 4.71 -0.56
C GLN A 44 -16.67 4.94 0.26
N ASN A 45 -16.74 4.78 1.59
CA ASN A 45 -15.57 4.87 2.45
C ASN A 45 -14.55 3.77 2.08
N PHE A 46 -15.01 2.55 1.84
CA PHE A 46 -14.14 1.46 1.39
C PHE A 46 -13.47 1.77 0.05
N PHE A 47 -14.20 2.33 -0.92
CA PHE A 47 -13.62 2.78 -2.19
C PHE A 47 -12.53 3.85 -1.99
N GLN A 48 -12.80 4.87 -1.17
CA GLN A 48 -11.84 5.94 -0.87
C GLN A 48 -10.58 5.39 -0.19
N ASP A 49 -10.73 4.48 0.78
CA ASP A 49 -9.60 3.82 1.45
C ASP A 49 -8.73 3.06 0.45
N LYS A 50 -9.34 2.34 -0.50
CA LYS A 50 -8.59 1.64 -1.56
C LYS A 50 -7.86 2.62 -2.45
N LEU A 51 -8.48 3.74 -2.84
CA LEU A 51 -7.80 4.77 -3.63
C LEU A 51 -6.60 5.36 -2.88
N VAL A 52 -6.74 5.66 -1.59
CA VAL A 52 -5.63 6.16 -0.76
C VAL A 52 -4.50 5.13 -0.68
N ALA A 53 -4.83 3.86 -0.46
CA ALA A 53 -3.84 2.78 -0.40
C ALA A 53 -3.08 2.63 -1.73
N ILE A 54 -3.79 2.68 -2.87
CA ILE A 54 -3.19 2.61 -4.20
C ILE A 54 -2.33 3.85 -4.46
N ALA A 55 -2.85 5.05 -4.22
CA ALA A 55 -2.14 6.31 -4.37
C ALA A 55 -0.83 6.33 -3.57
N TRP A 56 -0.90 5.88 -2.32
CA TRP A 56 0.27 5.73 -1.47
C TRP A 56 1.28 4.73 -2.05
N HIS A 57 0.79 3.56 -2.48
CA HIS A 57 1.63 2.50 -3.07
C HIS A 57 2.34 2.98 -4.34
N LEU A 58 1.66 3.77 -5.18
CA LEU A 58 2.20 4.32 -6.41
C LEU A 58 3.02 5.61 -6.18
N GLY A 59 2.99 6.19 -4.98
CA GLY A 59 3.65 7.45 -4.66
C GLY A 59 3.08 8.65 -5.41
N THR A 60 1.80 8.63 -5.77
CA THR A 60 1.14 9.69 -6.55
C THR A 60 -0.32 9.87 -6.10
N HIS A 61 -0.84 11.09 -6.20
CA HIS A 61 -2.26 11.37 -5.99
C HIS A 61 -3.12 11.06 -7.22
N GLN A 62 -2.50 10.75 -8.36
CA GLN A 62 -3.19 10.32 -9.57
C GLN A 62 -3.22 8.79 -9.63
N VAL A 63 -4.41 8.21 -9.53
CA VAL A 63 -4.63 6.77 -9.57
C VAL A 63 -5.24 6.40 -10.91
N LEU A 64 -4.61 5.47 -11.63
CA LEU A 64 -5.14 4.96 -12.89
C LEU A 64 -6.38 4.11 -12.62
N VAL A 65 -7.43 4.30 -13.43
CA VAL A 65 -8.75 3.67 -13.26
C VAL A 65 -8.67 2.15 -13.36
N PHE A 66 -7.78 1.65 -14.20
CA PHE A 66 -7.58 0.24 -14.50
C PHE A 66 -6.36 -0.25 -13.71
N VAL A 67 -6.62 -1.10 -12.71
CA VAL A 67 -5.62 -1.58 -11.76
C VAL A 67 -5.51 -3.09 -11.87
N ASP A 68 -4.28 -3.58 -11.92
CA ASP A 68 -3.96 -5.00 -11.82
C ASP A 68 -3.46 -5.29 -10.40
N PHE A 69 -4.30 -5.97 -9.61
CA PHE A 69 -3.99 -6.39 -8.25
C PHE A 69 -3.37 -7.80 -8.27
N ASN A 70 -2.05 -7.88 -8.42
CA ASN A 70 -1.33 -9.17 -8.39
C ASN A 70 -1.86 -10.20 -9.41
N GLY A 71 -2.14 -9.75 -10.64
CA GLY A 71 -2.69 -10.57 -11.74
C GLY A 71 -4.22 -10.50 -11.84
N GLU A 72 -4.90 -9.80 -10.93
CA GLU A 72 -6.34 -9.58 -10.99
C GLU A 72 -6.68 -8.18 -11.54
N GLU A 73 -6.98 -8.14 -12.84
CA GLU A 73 -7.40 -6.93 -13.56
C GLU A 73 -8.79 -6.45 -13.10
N ARG A 74 -8.85 -5.26 -12.49
CA ARG A 74 -10.09 -4.61 -12.04
C ARG A 74 -10.08 -3.11 -12.30
N ARG A 75 -11.21 -2.58 -12.76
CA ARG A 75 -11.42 -1.14 -12.91
C ARG A 75 -12.21 -0.57 -11.73
N MET A 76 -12.02 0.70 -11.44
CA MET A 76 -12.89 1.41 -10.50
C MET A 76 -14.37 1.32 -10.94
N ASP A 77 -15.26 1.18 -9.97
CA ASP A 77 -16.69 1.28 -10.23
C ASP A 77 -17.09 2.72 -10.58
N TRP A 78 -17.98 2.86 -11.57
CA TRP A 78 -18.37 4.17 -12.10
C TRP A 78 -19.22 4.96 -11.12
N ASP A 79 -20.10 4.27 -10.37
CA ASP A 79 -20.94 4.91 -9.37
C ASP A 79 -20.07 5.39 -8.18
N CYS A 80 -19.08 4.59 -7.77
CA CYS A 80 -18.09 5.00 -6.76
C CYS A 80 -17.32 6.26 -7.17
N ILE A 81 -16.89 6.38 -8.43
CA ILE A 81 -16.25 7.59 -8.95
C ILE A 81 -17.22 8.77 -8.91
N GLY A 82 -18.46 8.59 -9.36
CA GLY A 82 -19.50 9.62 -9.35
C GLY A 82 -19.78 10.16 -7.94
N HIS A 83 -19.86 9.28 -6.95
CA HIS A 83 -20.01 9.64 -5.54
C HIS A 83 -18.78 10.35 -4.98
N ALA A 84 -17.58 9.91 -5.35
CA ALA A 84 -16.35 10.52 -4.87
C ALA A 84 -16.20 11.96 -5.38
N LEU A 85 -16.61 12.24 -6.63
CA LEU A 85 -16.71 13.60 -7.16
C LEU A 85 -17.74 14.44 -6.41
N ALA A 86 -18.92 13.88 -6.12
CA ALA A 86 -19.97 14.59 -5.37
C ALA A 86 -19.48 15.03 -3.99
N SER A 87 -18.66 14.21 -3.33
CA SER A 87 -18.04 14.50 -2.03
C SER A 87 -16.78 15.37 -2.10
N SER A 88 -16.35 15.79 -3.29
CA SER A 88 -15.07 16.48 -3.55
C SER A 88 -13.80 15.68 -3.18
N PHE A 89 -13.92 14.38 -2.88
CA PHE A 89 -12.79 13.49 -2.62
C PHE A 89 -11.90 13.34 -3.86
N LEU A 90 -12.51 13.29 -5.05
CA LEU A 90 -11.80 13.37 -6.32
C LEU A 90 -11.83 14.79 -6.89
N GLY A 91 -10.73 15.17 -7.54
CA GLY A 91 -10.65 16.37 -8.35
C GLY A 91 -11.45 16.25 -9.66
N PRO A 92 -11.52 17.32 -10.47
CA PRO A 92 -12.16 17.29 -11.78
C PRO A 92 -11.61 16.15 -12.64
N LEU A 93 -12.51 15.40 -13.27
CA LEU A 93 -12.13 14.33 -14.18
C LEU A 93 -11.77 14.86 -15.56
N GLN A 94 -10.90 14.14 -16.26
CA GLN A 94 -10.56 14.40 -17.65
C GLN A 94 -10.43 13.09 -18.42
N ASP A 95 -10.99 13.04 -19.63
CA ASP A 95 -10.75 11.93 -20.54
C ASP A 95 -9.29 11.95 -21.01
N GLY A 96 -8.66 10.78 -21.09
CA GLY A 96 -7.34 10.61 -21.68
C GLY A 96 -7.35 10.74 -23.22
N PRO A 97 -6.19 10.60 -23.88
CA PRO A 97 -6.06 10.74 -25.33
C PRO A 97 -6.97 9.82 -26.16
N GLU A 98 -7.36 8.68 -25.59
CA GLU A 98 -8.22 7.69 -26.22
C GLU A 98 -9.73 7.97 -26.03
N GLY A 99 -10.09 9.10 -25.42
CA GLY A 99 -11.48 9.55 -25.27
C GLY A 99 -12.27 8.88 -24.13
N TYR A 100 -11.57 8.29 -23.16
CA TYR A 100 -12.16 7.74 -21.94
C TYR A 100 -11.34 8.09 -20.71
N LEU A 101 -11.96 7.99 -19.53
CA LEU A 101 -11.35 8.24 -18.24
C LEU A 101 -10.24 7.22 -17.94
N THR A 102 -8.99 7.69 -17.91
CA THR A 102 -7.82 6.84 -17.65
C THR A 102 -7.32 6.95 -16.21
N CYS A 103 -7.49 8.11 -15.56
CA CYS A 103 -7.03 8.35 -14.20
C CYS A 103 -8.02 9.22 -13.41
N VAL A 104 -7.94 9.11 -12.09
CA VAL A 104 -8.60 10.00 -11.14
C VAL A 104 -7.54 10.65 -10.25
N ALA A 105 -7.74 11.91 -9.87
CA ALA A 105 -6.88 12.60 -8.92
C ALA A 105 -7.59 12.71 -7.57
N ILE A 106 -6.95 12.24 -6.50
CA ILE A 106 -7.43 12.50 -5.14
C ILE A 106 -7.24 13.99 -4.86
N SER A 107 -8.30 14.70 -4.51
CA SER A 107 -8.25 16.13 -4.21
C SER A 107 -7.28 16.39 -3.05
N SER A 108 -6.23 17.20 -3.32
CA SER A 108 -5.30 17.70 -2.30
C SER A 108 -5.99 18.64 -1.28
N LEU A 109 -7.20 19.11 -1.59
CA LEU A 109 -8.14 19.71 -0.65
C LEU A 109 -8.74 18.64 0.27
N MET A 110 -7.89 17.86 0.93
CA MET A 110 -8.25 17.36 2.25
C MET A 110 -8.30 18.61 3.14
N PRO A 111 -9.48 19.05 3.62
CA PRO A 111 -9.51 20.10 4.63
C PRO A 111 -8.62 19.63 5.78
N SER A 112 -7.72 20.50 6.24
CA SER A 112 -6.88 20.28 7.40
C SER A 112 -7.70 19.62 8.51
N ALA A 113 -7.49 18.33 8.76
CA ALA A 113 -7.98 17.58 9.92
C ALA A 113 -9.41 17.94 10.39
N GLY A 114 -10.36 18.14 9.47
CA GLY A 114 -11.72 18.55 9.78
C GLY A 114 -12.68 17.36 9.73
N LYS A 115 -12.67 16.53 10.79
CA LYS A 115 -13.67 15.48 11.09
C LYS A 115 -14.28 14.76 9.87
N ILE A 116 -13.45 14.07 9.11
CA ILE A 116 -13.85 12.73 8.66
C ILE A 116 -13.93 11.93 9.96
N ASP A 117 -14.98 11.14 10.20
CA ASP A 117 -15.04 10.22 11.33
C ASP A 117 -13.78 9.35 11.28
N ALA A 118 -12.79 9.78 12.07
CA ALA A 118 -11.42 9.34 11.94
C ALA A 118 -11.43 7.90 12.37
N ARG A 119 -11.48 6.97 11.41
CA ARG A 119 -11.06 5.61 11.66
C ARG A 119 -9.72 5.74 12.38
N PRO A 120 -9.60 5.15 13.58
CA PRO A 120 -8.44 5.37 14.42
C PRO A 120 -7.22 5.04 13.56
N SER A 121 -6.37 6.04 13.33
CA SER A 121 -5.12 5.85 12.61
C SER A 121 -4.36 4.78 13.37
N ILE A 122 -4.13 3.63 12.74
CA ILE A 122 -3.42 2.55 13.41
C ILE A 122 -1.97 2.98 13.57
N SER A 123 -1.56 3.03 14.83
CA SER A 123 -0.21 3.42 15.22
C SER A 123 0.71 2.19 15.22
N PHE A 124 2.01 2.46 15.21
CA PHE A 124 3.01 1.41 15.40
C PHE A 124 2.79 0.67 16.72
N GLU A 125 2.42 1.37 17.79
CA GLU A 125 2.19 0.74 19.09
C GLU A 125 0.95 -0.17 19.10
N ASP A 126 -0.06 0.07 18.24
CA ASP A 126 -1.17 -0.86 18.06
C ASP A 126 -0.69 -2.19 17.45
N HIS A 127 0.26 -2.14 16.50
CA HIS A 127 0.90 -3.35 15.96
C HIS A 127 1.78 -4.05 16.99
N VAL A 128 2.48 -3.29 17.84
CA VAL A 128 3.24 -3.88 18.95
C VAL A 128 2.28 -4.56 19.94
N ALA A 129 1.17 -3.93 20.30
CA ALA A 129 0.18 -4.52 21.19
C ALA A 129 -0.49 -5.78 20.58
N TYR A 130 -0.58 -5.86 19.26
CA TYR A 130 -1.11 -7.02 18.55
C TYR A 130 -0.19 -8.25 18.58
N THR A 131 1.13 -8.06 18.69
CA THR A 131 2.10 -9.18 18.74
C THR A 131 2.26 -9.74 20.16
N ASP A 132 2.65 -11.01 20.26
CA ASP A 132 2.86 -11.70 21.53
C ASP A 132 3.95 -11.01 22.36
N ALA A 133 3.78 -10.99 23.68
CA ALA A 133 4.64 -10.24 24.60
C ALA A 133 6.16 -10.43 24.38
N PRO A 134 6.68 -11.64 24.09
CA PRO A 134 8.12 -11.82 23.81
C PRO A 134 8.61 -11.10 22.53
N LEU A 135 7.75 -10.89 21.53
CA LEU A 135 8.09 -10.26 20.25
C LEU A 135 7.97 -8.73 20.28
N GLN A 136 7.22 -8.18 21.22
CA GLN A 136 7.04 -6.73 21.37
C GLN A 136 8.36 -5.94 21.48
N PRO A 137 9.31 -6.30 22.38
CA PRO A 137 10.59 -5.59 22.44
C PRO A 137 11.41 -5.74 21.15
N ILE A 138 11.34 -6.90 20.49
CA ILE A 138 12.04 -7.17 19.23
C ILE A 138 11.53 -6.25 18.12
N LEU A 139 10.21 -6.08 18.00
CA LEU A 139 9.62 -5.19 17.00
C LEU A 139 10.05 -3.72 17.22
N ARG A 140 10.08 -3.26 18.48
CA ARG A 140 10.55 -1.91 18.83
C ARG A 140 12.03 -1.72 18.51
N GLN A 141 12.86 -2.69 18.87
CA GLN A 141 14.29 -2.68 18.59
C GLN A 141 14.55 -2.66 17.08
N LEU A 142 13.84 -3.49 16.31
CA LEU A 142 13.99 -3.55 14.86
C LEU A 142 13.69 -2.18 14.22
N ARG A 143 12.57 -1.53 14.60
CA ARG A 143 12.24 -0.17 14.15
C ARG A 143 13.33 0.85 14.51
N GLN A 144 13.84 0.80 15.73
CA GLN A 144 14.93 1.69 16.15
C GLN A 144 16.19 1.48 15.32
N GLN A 145 16.58 0.22 15.06
CA GLN A 145 17.74 -0.12 14.24
C GLN A 145 17.57 0.30 12.78
N ILE A 146 16.35 0.23 12.24
CA ILE A 146 16.03 0.74 10.89
C ILE A 146 16.23 2.25 10.83
N PHE A 147 15.74 3.01 11.81
CA PHE A 147 15.95 4.46 11.85
C PHE A 147 17.42 4.86 12.06
N GLN A 148 18.24 3.98 12.64
CA GLN A 148 19.70 4.20 12.71
C GLN A 148 20.42 3.97 11.37
N ILE A 149 19.76 3.43 10.34
CA ILE A 149 20.34 3.33 8.99
C ILE A 149 20.41 4.71 8.36
N ASP A 150 19.28 5.44 8.39
CA ASP A 150 19.13 6.79 7.89
C ASP A 150 17.84 7.39 8.49
N ASP A 151 17.94 8.59 9.08
CA ASP A 151 16.80 9.26 9.71
C ASP A 151 15.67 9.59 8.73
N CYS A 152 15.95 9.73 7.43
CA CYS A 152 14.93 10.00 6.41
C CYS A 152 13.91 8.85 6.26
N LEU A 153 14.23 7.66 6.76
CA LEU A 153 13.32 6.52 6.77
C LEU A 153 12.11 6.70 7.69
N ARG A 154 12.19 7.63 8.66
CA ARG A 154 11.04 7.99 9.51
C ARG A 154 9.91 8.62 8.70
N GLU A 155 10.25 9.45 7.71
CA GLU A 155 9.28 10.11 6.83
C GLU A 155 8.66 9.13 5.83
N GLY A 156 9.40 8.07 5.50
CA GLY A 156 8.95 7.01 4.61
C GLY A 156 8.27 5.83 5.29
N GLU A 157 8.05 5.88 6.60
CA GLU A 157 7.35 4.84 7.35
C GLU A 157 5.83 4.99 7.17
N ALA A 158 5.16 3.89 6.84
CA ALA A 158 3.71 3.82 6.80
C ALA A 158 3.21 2.60 7.58
N VAL A 159 2.41 2.86 8.62
CA VAL A 159 1.72 1.84 9.40
C VAL A 159 0.31 1.68 8.83
N THR A 160 -0.10 0.46 8.51
CA THR A 160 -1.35 0.18 7.81
C THR A 160 -2.29 -0.70 8.64
N PRO A 161 -3.61 -0.65 8.43
CA PRO A 161 -4.55 -1.52 9.12
C PRO A 161 -4.31 -3.03 8.96
N ALA A 162 -3.65 -3.43 7.88
CA ALA A 162 -3.36 -4.83 7.56
C ALA A 162 -2.20 -5.44 8.37
N GLN A 163 -1.83 -4.83 9.51
CA GLN A 163 -0.69 -5.24 10.35
C GLN A 163 0.62 -5.20 9.58
N ARG A 164 0.85 -4.12 8.81
CA ARG A 164 2.05 -3.93 8.00
C ARG A 164 2.66 -2.56 8.24
N ILE A 165 3.98 -2.54 8.32
CA ILE A 165 4.81 -1.35 8.42
C ILE A 165 5.71 -1.33 7.19
N ALA A 166 5.37 -0.48 6.23
CA ALA A 166 6.15 -0.34 5.02
C ALA A 166 7.18 0.80 5.18
N TYR A 167 8.36 0.59 4.61
CA TYR A 167 9.42 1.58 4.59
C TYR A 167 9.80 1.91 3.16
N ARG A 168 9.79 3.21 2.87
CA ARG A 168 10.17 3.77 1.58
C ARG A 168 11.31 4.75 1.76
N VAL A 169 12.17 4.79 0.76
CA VAL A 169 13.19 5.82 0.65
C VAL A 169 12.54 7.11 0.10
N PRO A 170 12.67 8.28 0.76
CA PRO A 170 12.13 9.53 0.20
C PRO A 170 12.63 9.80 -1.22
N GLY A 171 11.70 10.10 -2.13
CA GLY A 171 11.95 10.26 -3.57
C GLY A 171 11.91 8.97 -4.40
N ALA A 172 12.04 7.79 -3.77
CA ALA A 172 11.91 6.54 -4.51
C ALA A 172 10.45 6.24 -4.85
N SER A 173 10.21 5.69 -6.04
CA SER A 173 8.87 5.31 -6.52
C SER A 173 8.31 4.04 -5.87
N ARG A 174 9.15 3.25 -5.19
CA ARG A 174 8.77 1.95 -4.60
C ARG A 174 9.32 1.79 -3.18
N GLY A 175 8.58 1.08 -2.33
CA GLY A 175 9.07 0.61 -1.04
C GLY A 175 10.18 -0.43 -1.22
N PHE A 176 11.14 -0.46 -0.30
CA PHE A 176 12.24 -1.43 -0.33
C PHE A 176 12.10 -2.53 0.72
N MET A 177 11.26 -2.27 1.73
CA MET A 177 11.04 -3.15 2.87
C MET A 177 9.61 -3.03 3.38
N GLU A 178 9.07 -4.15 3.84
CA GLU A 178 7.82 -4.23 4.58
C GLU A 178 8.00 -5.15 5.78
N ILE A 179 7.47 -4.76 6.94
CA ILE A 179 7.33 -5.63 8.11
C ILE A 179 5.86 -6.02 8.23
N LYS A 180 5.54 -7.30 8.10
CA LYS A 180 4.21 -7.84 8.42
C LYS A 180 4.22 -8.38 9.84
N VAL A 181 3.39 -7.80 10.69
CA VAL A 181 3.25 -8.18 12.09
C VAL A 181 2.17 -9.25 12.22
N GLN A 182 2.52 -10.36 12.86
CA GLN A 182 1.59 -11.42 13.24
C GLN A 182 1.62 -11.57 14.77
N ARG A 183 0.62 -12.26 15.34
CA ARG A 183 0.61 -12.54 16.78
C ARG A 183 1.91 -13.23 17.23
N SER A 184 2.24 -14.34 16.59
CA SER A 184 3.38 -15.18 16.98
C SER A 184 4.59 -15.09 16.05
N ALA A 185 4.70 -14.02 15.25
CA ALA A 185 5.82 -13.82 14.32
C ALA A 185 5.93 -12.36 13.85
N ILE A 186 7.14 -11.95 13.47
CA ILE A 186 7.38 -10.76 12.67
C ILE A 186 7.99 -11.23 11.34
N LEU A 187 7.39 -10.85 10.21
CA LEU A 187 7.92 -11.18 8.88
C LEU A 187 8.53 -9.93 8.27
N VAL A 188 9.82 -9.97 7.97
CA VAL A 188 10.54 -8.88 7.30
C VAL A 188 10.69 -9.25 5.83
N ARG A 189 10.10 -8.44 4.96
CA ARG A 189 10.11 -8.62 3.51
C ARG A 189 10.97 -7.56 2.86
N LEU A 190 11.84 -7.96 1.95
CA LEU A 190 12.85 -7.11 1.33
C LEU A 190 12.85 -7.30 -0.18
N ILE A 191 13.24 -6.26 -0.92
CA ILE A 191 13.65 -6.39 -2.31
C ILE A 191 14.82 -7.38 -2.44
N ASP A 192 15.11 -7.84 -3.66
CA ASP A 192 16.21 -8.77 -3.84
C ASP A 192 17.57 -8.11 -3.59
N THR A 193 18.44 -8.83 -2.90
CA THR A 193 19.80 -8.40 -2.59
C THR A 193 20.75 -9.54 -2.90
N GLU A 194 21.92 -9.24 -3.44
CA GLU A 194 22.96 -10.24 -3.74
C GLU A 194 23.68 -10.78 -2.50
N LEU A 195 23.23 -10.42 -1.29
CA LEU A 195 23.82 -10.94 -0.06
C LEU A 195 23.56 -12.45 0.09
N ALA A 196 24.64 -13.17 0.38
CA ALA A 196 24.60 -14.58 0.73
C ALA A 196 23.86 -14.78 2.05
N ASP A 197 23.04 -15.84 2.11
CA ASP A 197 22.30 -16.26 3.29
C ASP A 197 22.89 -17.58 3.80
N PRO A 198 23.92 -17.53 4.66
CA PRO A 198 24.53 -18.74 5.22
C PRO A 198 23.61 -19.54 6.15
N ARG A 199 22.51 -18.96 6.65
CA ARG A 199 21.58 -19.65 7.55
C ARG A 199 20.42 -20.31 6.82
N GLY A 200 20.21 -20.00 5.53
CA GLY A 200 19.03 -20.45 4.79
C GLY A 200 17.73 -19.86 5.35
N ALA A 201 17.80 -18.72 6.04
CA ALA A 201 16.65 -18.05 6.66
C ALA A 201 15.83 -17.20 5.66
N LYS A 202 16.38 -16.95 4.47
CA LYS A 202 15.78 -16.18 3.39
C LYS A 202 14.82 -17.05 2.60
N HIS A 203 13.53 -16.77 2.72
CA HIS A 203 12.49 -17.41 1.91
C HIS A 203 12.19 -16.56 0.68
N ARG A 204 12.24 -17.16 -0.52
CA ARG A 204 11.84 -16.47 -1.74
C ARG A 204 10.32 -16.36 -1.82
N ILE A 205 9.84 -15.14 -2.04
CA ILE A 205 8.43 -14.86 -2.32
C ILE A 205 8.17 -15.23 -3.80
N PRO A 206 7.16 -16.07 -4.10
CA PRO A 206 6.86 -16.43 -5.49
C PRO A 206 6.57 -15.21 -6.37
N ASP A 207 7.09 -15.20 -7.59
CA ASP A 207 6.91 -14.07 -8.52
C ASP A 207 5.45 -13.87 -8.94
N SER A 208 4.62 -14.91 -8.83
CA SER A 208 3.16 -14.83 -9.04
C SER A 208 2.45 -13.87 -8.08
N HIS A 209 3.07 -13.51 -6.94
CA HIS A 209 2.52 -12.48 -6.07
C HIS A 209 2.70 -11.07 -6.64
N GLY A 210 3.54 -10.86 -7.65
CA GLY A 210 3.78 -9.53 -8.24
C GLY A 210 4.49 -8.53 -7.31
N TRP A 211 4.79 -8.89 -6.05
CA TRP A 211 5.33 -7.93 -5.10
C TRP A 211 6.73 -7.42 -5.47
N ALA A 212 6.98 -6.15 -5.12
CA ALA A 212 8.30 -5.53 -5.28
C ALA A 212 9.34 -6.17 -4.35
N VAL A 213 8.93 -6.57 -3.14
CA VAL A 213 9.73 -7.37 -2.21
C VAL A 213 9.76 -8.83 -2.67
N LYS A 214 10.96 -9.42 -2.69
CA LYS A 214 11.23 -10.75 -3.27
C LYS A 214 11.68 -11.78 -2.23
N ASN A 215 12.11 -11.31 -1.07
CA ASN A 215 12.62 -12.16 0.00
C ASN A 215 11.85 -11.90 1.29
N GLU A 216 11.65 -12.93 2.11
CA GLU A 216 11.01 -12.87 3.42
C GLU A 216 11.90 -13.56 4.46
N PHE A 217 12.03 -12.93 5.63
CA PHE A 217 12.70 -13.45 6.81
C PHE A 217 11.67 -13.53 7.94
N ARG A 218 11.61 -14.67 8.62
CA ARG A 218 10.79 -14.84 9.82
C ARG A 218 11.63 -14.54 11.05
N ILE A 219 11.17 -13.63 11.88
CA ILE A 219 11.81 -13.24 13.14
C ILE A 219 11.01 -13.85 14.29
N ALA A 220 11.63 -14.79 15.02
CA ALA A 220 11.08 -15.41 16.21
C ALA A 220 11.81 -14.99 17.49
N GLY A 221 13.01 -14.42 17.37
CA GLY A 221 13.82 -13.96 18.50
C GLY A 221 14.77 -12.81 18.15
N HIS A 222 15.57 -12.41 19.13
CA HIS A 222 16.57 -11.34 18.96
C HIS A 222 17.65 -11.72 17.94
N ASP A 223 18.13 -12.97 17.95
CA ASP A 223 19.16 -13.46 17.04
C ASP A 223 18.74 -13.38 15.57
N ASP A 224 17.45 -13.58 15.28
CA ASP A 224 16.90 -13.44 13.93
C ASP A 224 16.85 -11.97 13.50
N ALA A 225 16.44 -11.09 14.43
CA ALA A 225 16.37 -9.65 14.19
C ALA A 225 17.76 -9.07 13.90
N GLU A 226 18.77 -9.47 14.67
CA GLU A 226 20.16 -9.08 14.41
C GLU A 226 20.66 -9.63 13.07
N TYR A 227 20.30 -10.88 12.76
CA TYR A 227 20.70 -11.54 11.52
C TYR A 227 20.13 -10.88 10.26
N VAL A 228 18.91 -10.36 10.30
CA VAL A 228 18.29 -9.73 9.13
C VAL A 228 18.83 -8.31 8.85
N MET A 229 19.43 -7.64 9.83
CA MET A 229 19.87 -6.24 9.68
C MET A 229 20.85 -5.98 8.52
N PRO A 230 21.87 -6.82 8.23
CA PRO A 230 22.71 -6.65 7.04
C PRO A 230 21.92 -6.66 5.73
N PHE A 231 20.88 -7.50 5.62
CA PHE A 231 20.00 -7.56 4.44
C PHE A 231 19.16 -6.30 4.29
N ILE A 232 18.61 -5.80 5.40
CA ILE A 232 17.87 -4.53 5.42
C ILE A 232 18.77 -3.38 4.92
N ARG A 233 20.01 -3.30 5.42
CA ARG A 233 20.97 -2.27 5.00
C ARG A 233 21.32 -2.38 3.51
N ALA A 234 21.49 -3.58 2.98
CA ALA A 234 21.74 -3.78 1.56
C ALA A 234 20.54 -3.38 0.69
N ALA A 235 19.33 -3.77 1.09
CA ALA A 235 18.09 -3.38 0.40
C ALA A 235 17.92 -1.85 0.39
N TRP A 236 18.17 -1.18 1.51
CA TRP A 236 18.14 0.29 1.58
C TRP A 236 19.16 0.97 0.64
N ARG A 237 20.40 0.45 0.55
CA ARG A 237 21.42 0.99 -0.35
C ARG A 237 21.00 0.88 -1.82
N LEU A 238 20.47 -0.29 -2.21
CA LEU A 238 19.98 -0.52 -3.57
C LEU A 238 18.83 0.43 -3.92
N ALA A 239 17.85 0.57 -3.02
CA ALA A 239 16.73 1.48 -3.23
C ALA A 239 17.15 2.95 -3.25
N SER A 240 18.13 3.33 -2.43
CA SER A 240 18.65 4.71 -2.40
C SER A 240 19.47 5.07 -3.64
N ALA A 241 20.08 4.10 -4.32
CA ALA A 241 20.77 4.31 -5.58
C ALA A 241 19.83 4.52 -6.78
N GLN A 242 18.53 4.27 -6.61
CA GLN A 242 17.48 4.44 -7.62
C GLN A 242 16.68 5.74 -7.46
N ARG A 243 17.09 6.63 -6.54
CA ARG A 243 16.49 7.96 -6.37
C ARG A 243 16.77 8.87 -7.57
#